data_AF-A0ABC9ZML2-F1
#
_entry.id   AF-A0ABC9ZML2-F1
#
_cell.length_a   1.000
_cell.length_b   1.000
_cell.length_c   1.000
_cell.angle_alpha   90.00
_cell.angle_beta   90.00
_cell.angle_gamma   90.00
#
_symmetry.space_group_name_H-M   'P 1'
#
loop_
_entity.id
_entity.type
_entity.pdbx_description
1 polymer ?
#
loop_
_entity_poly.entity_id
_entity_poly.type
_entity_poly.pdbx_seq_one_letter_code
_entity_poly.pdbx_strand_id
1 'polypeptide(L)'
;MVGESFLGPASLAWAKPGDESGYLSVWQHLVDTRDVASRLWDTFVADSIKQSLATTERLEVSEVRALAVFLAGIHDVGKITRSFQCKIPPGANAEMILGSLEDVGLDLEFGIEEVGAYFPHGLASSVFRRLKW
;
A
#
# COMPACT_ATOMS: atom_id res chain seq x y z
N MET A 1 -30.46 -6.08 3.88
CA MET A 1 -30.17 -4.65 3.68
C MET A 1 -28.67 -4.52 3.77
N VAL A 2 -27.97 -4.57 2.63
CA VAL A 2 -26.51 -4.46 2.58
C VAL A 2 -26.23 -2.96 2.75
N GLY A 3 -25.85 -2.57 3.97
CA GLY A 3 -25.55 -1.18 4.31
C GLY A 3 -24.36 -0.70 3.50
N GLU A 4 -24.44 0.54 3.06
CA GLU A 4 -23.50 1.26 2.19
C GLU A 4 -22.05 0.80 2.41
N SER A 5 -21.44 0.25 1.35
CA SER A 5 -20.03 -0.11 1.34
C SER A 5 -19.22 1.17 1.52
N PHE A 6 -18.73 1.40 2.73
CA PHE A 6 -17.76 2.45 3.02
C PHE A 6 -16.45 2.08 2.31
N LEU A 7 -16.36 2.37 1.02
CA LEU A 7 -15.13 2.25 0.26
C LEU A 7 -14.21 3.36 0.78
N GLY A 8 -13.35 3.01 1.73
CA GLY A 8 -12.37 3.94 2.27
C GLY A 8 -11.35 4.39 1.22
N PRO A 9 -10.50 5.39 1.54
CA PRO A 9 -9.50 5.95 0.62
C PRO A 9 -8.64 4.90 -0.10
N ALA A 10 -8.27 3.80 0.56
CA ALA A 10 -7.46 2.74 -0.03
C ALA A 10 -8.14 2.00 -1.20
N SER A 11 -9.47 1.84 -1.17
CA SER A 11 -10.21 1.17 -2.24
C SER A 11 -10.45 2.05 -3.47
N LEU A 12 -10.37 3.36 -3.30
CA LEU A 12 -10.55 4.35 -4.36
C LEU A 12 -9.21 4.81 -4.95
N ALA A 13 -8.18 4.94 -4.11
CA ALA A 13 -6.87 5.43 -4.50
C ALA A 13 -6.21 4.51 -5.53
N TRP A 14 -5.61 5.08 -6.56
CA TRP A 14 -4.93 4.31 -7.61
C TRP A 14 -3.53 3.88 -7.17
N ALA A 15 -3.11 2.67 -7.55
CA ALA A 15 -1.77 2.15 -7.30
C ALA A 15 -0.97 1.83 -8.56
N LYS A 16 -1.64 1.37 -9.62
CA LYS A 16 -1.07 1.07 -10.92
C LYS A 16 -2.02 1.54 -12.01
N PRO A 17 -1.52 2.19 -13.09
CA PRO A 17 -2.33 2.39 -14.27
C PRO A 17 -2.69 1.02 -14.86
N GLY A 18 -3.94 0.81 -15.26
CA GLY A 18 -4.33 -0.34 -16.06
C GLY A 18 -4.45 0.04 -17.54
N ASP A 19 -5.07 -0.85 -18.30
CA ASP A 19 -5.43 -0.64 -19.70
C ASP A 19 -6.83 0.02 -19.80
N GLU A 20 -7.51 -0.16 -20.94
CA GLU A 20 -8.87 0.33 -21.18
C GLU A 20 -9.90 -0.18 -20.15
N SER A 21 -9.57 -1.21 -19.35
CA SER A 21 -10.46 -1.78 -18.33
C SER A 21 -10.40 -1.08 -16.95
N GLY A 22 -9.47 -0.14 -16.73
CA GLY A 22 -9.43 0.67 -15.52
C GLY A 22 -8.05 0.73 -14.84
N TYR A 23 -8.03 0.73 -13.51
CA TYR A 23 -6.80 0.82 -12.71
C TYR A 23 -6.87 -0.16 -11.53
N LEU A 24 -5.71 -0.52 -10.98
CA LEU A 24 -5.67 -1.27 -9.71
C LEU A 24 -5.67 -0.29 -8.55
N SER A 25 -6.62 -0.46 -7.64
CA SER A 25 -6.66 0.31 -6.39
C SER A 25 -5.50 -0.08 -5.47
N VAL A 26 -5.14 0.82 -4.55
CA VAL A 26 -4.12 0.55 -3.52
C VAL A 26 -4.54 -0.64 -2.68
N TRP A 27 -5.80 -0.73 -2.27
CA TRP A 27 -6.30 -1.87 -1.51
C TRP A 27 -6.08 -3.19 -2.23
N GLN A 28 -6.48 -3.29 -3.51
CA GLN A 28 -6.33 -4.52 -4.28
C GLN A 28 -4.85 -4.91 -4.39
N HIS A 29 -3.99 -3.96 -4.75
CA HIS A 29 -2.55 -4.20 -4.88
C HIS A 29 -1.89 -4.64 -3.56
N LEU A 30 -2.29 -4.07 -2.43
CA LEU A 30 -1.78 -4.45 -1.11
C LEU A 30 -2.24 -5.87 -0.71
N VAL A 31 -3.50 -6.22 -0.96
CA VAL A 31 -4.03 -7.57 -0.70
C VAL A 31 -3.33 -8.60 -1.59
N ASP A 32 -3.20 -8.32 -2.89
CA ASP A 32 -2.51 -9.21 -3.83
C ASP A 32 -1.05 -9.43 -3.42
N THR A 33 -0.35 -8.35 -3.04
CA THR A 33 1.05 -8.43 -2.61
C THR A 33 1.20 -9.24 -1.32
N ARG A 34 0.30 -9.05 -0.35
CA ARG A 34 0.26 -9.85 0.88
C ARG A 34 0.10 -11.34 0.57
N ASP A 35 -0.84 -11.69 -0.31
CA ASP A 35 -1.16 -13.07 -0.62
C ASP A 35 -0.05 -13.76 -1.43
N VAL A 36 0.57 -13.03 -2.37
CA VAL A 36 1.77 -13.49 -3.08
C VAL A 36 2.94 -13.69 -2.10
N ALA A 37 3.19 -12.75 -1.19
CA ALA A 37 4.25 -12.88 -0.19
C ALA A 37 4.02 -14.09 0.73
N SER A 38 2.78 -14.29 1.18
CA SER A 38 2.37 -15.46 1.95
C SER A 38 2.68 -16.76 1.19
N ARG A 39 2.28 -16.84 -0.08
CA ARG A 39 2.54 -18.04 -0.90
C ARG A 39 4.02 -18.27 -1.14
N LEU A 40 4.78 -17.22 -1.46
CA LEU A 40 6.24 -17.32 -1.66
C LEU A 40 6.95 -17.80 -0.39
N TRP A 41 6.56 -17.29 0.78
CA TRP A 41 7.10 -17.77 2.04
C TRP A 41 6.87 -19.28 2.20
N ASP A 42 5.65 -19.74 1.96
CA ASP A 42 5.27 -21.13 2.21
C ASP A 42 5.89 -22.09 1.18
N THR A 43 5.98 -21.70 -0.09
CA THR A 43 6.32 -22.62 -1.18
C THR A 43 7.68 -22.38 -1.86
N PHE A 44 8.31 -21.23 -1.65
CA PHE A 44 9.53 -20.86 -2.39
C PHE A 44 10.73 -20.59 -1.48
N VAL A 45 10.53 -19.93 -0.33
CA VAL A 45 11.65 -19.62 0.58
C VAL A 45 12.18 -20.92 1.20
N ALA A 46 13.50 -21.11 1.13
CA ALA A 46 14.17 -22.27 1.71
C ALA A 46 14.09 -22.25 3.25
N ASP A 47 13.93 -23.42 3.87
CA ASP A 47 13.78 -23.52 5.32
C ASP A 47 15.03 -23.02 6.09
N SER A 48 16.23 -23.18 5.52
CA SER A 48 17.45 -22.61 6.09
C SER A 48 17.41 -21.08 6.18
N ILE A 49 16.81 -20.40 5.20
CA ILE A 49 16.62 -18.94 5.23
C ILE A 49 15.60 -18.56 6.29
N LYS A 50 14.46 -19.27 6.35
CA LYS A 50 13.42 -19.03 7.37
C LYS A 50 14.00 -19.14 8.78
N GLN A 51 14.78 -20.19 9.04
CA GLN A 51 15.42 -20.43 10.33
C GLN A 51 16.54 -19.43 10.64
N SER A 52 17.31 -19.02 9.64
CA SER A 52 18.31 -17.96 9.80
C SER A 52 17.64 -16.65 10.22
N LEU A 53 16.55 -16.26 9.57
CA LEU A 53 15.82 -15.03 9.90
C LEU A 53 15.22 -15.10 11.31
N ALA A 54 14.57 -16.22 11.65
CA ALA A 54 14.04 -16.47 12.99
C ALA A 54 15.12 -16.31 14.07
N THR A 55 16.30 -16.89 13.85
CA THR A 55 17.44 -16.77 14.76
C THR A 55 17.96 -15.34 14.88
N THR A 56 18.14 -14.64 13.75
CA THR A 56 18.64 -13.25 13.73
C THR A 56 17.71 -12.29 14.43
N GLU A 57 16.40 -12.39 14.17
CA GLU A 57 15.38 -11.50 14.71
C GLU A 57 14.92 -11.92 16.12
N ARG A 58 15.35 -13.09 16.61
CA ARG A 58 14.92 -13.69 17.89
C ARG A 58 13.40 -13.85 17.96
N LEU A 59 12.84 -14.36 16.87
CA LEU A 59 11.41 -14.60 16.67
C LEU A 59 11.17 -16.05 16.25
N GLU A 60 9.96 -16.55 16.44
CA GLU A 60 9.54 -17.81 15.85
C GLU A 60 9.40 -17.68 14.34
N VAL A 61 9.60 -18.78 13.60
CA VAL A 61 9.45 -18.79 12.12
C VAL A 61 8.07 -18.29 11.69
N SER A 62 7.02 -18.59 12.47
CA SER A 62 5.66 -18.09 12.24
C SER A 62 5.53 -16.58 12.43
N GLU A 63 6.27 -16.00 13.37
CA GLU A 63 6.27 -14.55 13.63
C GLU A 63 7.04 -13.80 12.55
N VAL A 64 8.19 -14.33 12.10
CA VAL A 64 8.90 -13.79 10.95
C VAL A 64 8.04 -13.83 9.69
N ARG A 65 7.32 -14.93 9.47
CA ARG A 65 6.33 -15.02 8.38
C ARG A 65 5.28 -13.93 8.49
N ALA A 66 4.65 -13.80 9.66
CA ALA A 66 3.59 -12.81 9.88
C ALA A 66 4.11 -11.39 9.64
N LEU A 67 5.31 -11.08 10.13
CA LEU A 67 6.00 -9.82 9.87
C LEU A 67 6.25 -9.63 8.37
N ALA A 68 6.87 -10.58 7.68
CA ALA A 68 7.16 -10.48 6.26
C ALA A 68 5.90 -10.23 5.42
N VAL A 69 4.82 -10.97 5.69
CA VAL A 69 3.53 -10.83 5.03
C VAL A 69 2.88 -9.47 5.33
N PHE A 70 2.93 -9.01 6.58
CA PHE A 70 2.43 -7.69 6.98
C PHE A 70 3.19 -6.58 6.26
N LEU A 71 4.53 -6.62 6.29
CA LEU A 71 5.38 -5.62 5.66
C LEU A 71 5.17 -5.56 4.13
N ALA A 72 4.93 -6.70 3.49
CA ALA A 72 4.54 -6.76 2.08
C ALA A 72 3.15 -6.15 1.85
N GLY A 73 2.19 -6.45 2.73
CA GLY A 73 0.81 -5.94 2.67
C GLY A 73 0.65 -4.45 2.99
N ILE A 74 1.70 -3.76 3.44
CA ILE A 74 1.68 -2.30 3.68
C ILE A 74 2.74 -1.53 2.88
N HIS A 75 3.50 -2.20 1.99
CA HIS A 75 4.68 -1.60 1.35
C HIS A 75 4.35 -0.33 0.55
N ASP A 76 3.13 -0.26 0.01
CA ASP A 76 2.64 0.82 -0.86
C ASP A 76 1.54 1.67 -0.19
N VAL A 77 1.37 1.60 1.14
CA VAL A 77 0.40 2.44 1.86
C VAL A 77 0.65 3.93 1.63
N GLY A 78 1.92 4.32 1.43
CA GLY A 78 2.32 5.68 1.06
C GLY A 78 1.84 6.14 -0.32
N LYS A 79 1.13 5.31 -1.10
CA LYS A 79 0.41 5.74 -2.31
C LYS A 79 -0.92 6.41 -1.99
N ILE A 80 -1.46 6.21 -0.79
CA ILE A 80 -2.65 6.93 -0.28
C ILE A 80 -2.22 8.30 0.25
N THR A 81 -1.35 8.98 -0.49
CA THR A 81 -0.94 10.36 -0.24
C THR A 81 -1.31 11.17 -1.47
N ARG A 82 -1.67 12.42 -1.25
CA ARG A 82 -1.99 13.34 -2.34
C ARG A 82 -0.85 13.44 -3.35
N SER A 83 0.39 13.61 -2.87
CA SER A 83 1.59 13.70 -3.72
C SER A 83 1.76 12.51 -4.68
N PHE A 84 1.29 11.32 -4.31
CA PHE A 84 1.24 10.17 -5.22
C PHE A 84 -0.02 10.19 -6.10
N GLN A 85 -1.20 10.41 -5.51
CA GLN A 85 -2.47 10.36 -6.24
C GLN A 85 -2.52 11.39 -7.40
N CYS A 86 -1.92 12.56 -7.23
CA CYS A 86 -1.81 13.59 -8.28
C CYS A 86 -0.86 13.22 -9.44
N LYS A 87 -0.11 12.09 -9.35
CA LYS A 87 0.74 11.60 -10.46
C LYS A 87 -0.02 10.77 -11.49
N ILE A 88 -1.35 10.71 -11.39
CA ILE A 88 -2.19 9.95 -12.29
C ILE A 88 -2.01 10.43 -13.75
N PRO A 89 -1.81 9.52 -14.73
CA PRO A 89 -1.67 9.91 -16.12
C PRO A 89 -2.93 10.61 -16.67
N PRO A 90 -2.79 11.66 -17.51
CA PRO A 90 -3.93 12.27 -18.20
C PRO A 90 -4.72 11.24 -19.02
N GLY A 91 -6.05 11.27 -18.91
CA GLY A 91 -6.95 10.35 -19.64
C GLY A 91 -7.36 9.07 -18.89
N ALA A 92 -6.76 8.76 -17.74
CA ALA A 92 -7.06 7.54 -16.96
C ALA A 92 -8.20 7.74 -15.93
N ASN A 93 -9.34 8.31 -16.33
CA ASN A 93 -10.44 8.69 -15.40
C ASN A 93 -9.97 9.55 -14.21
N ALA A 94 -8.88 10.31 -14.40
CA ALA A 94 -8.16 11.01 -13.34
C ALA A 94 -9.05 11.94 -12.51
N GLU A 95 -9.89 12.73 -13.17
CA GLU A 95 -10.80 13.67 -12.52
C GLU A 95 -11.83 12.96 -11.62
N MET A 96 -12.37 11.82 -12.09
CA MET A 96 -13.31 11.02 -11.33
C MET A 96 -12.67 10.41 -10.08
N ILE A 97 -11.44 9.90 -10.20
CA ILE A 97 -10.70 9.29 -9.10
C ILE A 97 -10.34 10.35 -8.05
N LEU A 98 -9.83 11.50 -8.48
CA LEU A 98 -9.45 12.58 -7.56
C LEU A 98 -10.68 13.15 -6.84
N GLY A 99 -11.79 13.40 -7.55
CA GLY A 99 -13.03 13.85 -6.92
C GLY A 99 -13.59 12.84 -5.91
N SER A 100 -13.54 11.54 -6.23
CA SER A 100 -13.97 10.48 -5.29
C SER A 100 -13.09 10.41 -4.05
N LEU A 101 -11.82 10.80 -4.13
CA LEU A 101 -10.90 10.84 -2.98
C LEU A 101 -11.18 12.05 -2.09
N GLU A 102 -11.47 13.21 -2.67
CA GLU A 102 -11.92 14.40 -1.92
C GLU A 102 -13.22 14.09 -1.16
N ASP A 103 -14.18 13.43 -1.81
CA ASP A 103 -15.48 13.07 -1.22
C ASP A 103 -15.35 12.15 0.02
N VAL A 104 -14.31 11.31 0.06
CA VAL A 104 -14.03 10.42 1.22
C VAL A 104 -13.05 11.05 2.23
N GLY A 105 -12.73 12.34 2.08
CA GLY A 105 -12.00 13.13 3.06
C GLY A 105 -10.47 13.06 2.95
N LEU A 106 -9.91 12.65 1.81
CA LEU A 106 -8.50 12.90 1.53
C LEU A 106 -8.35 14.38 1.21
N ASP A 107 -7.86 15.14 2.18
CA ASP A 107 -7.57 16.56 2.00
C ASP A 107 -6.51 16.72 0.90
N LEU A 108 -6.92 17.29 -0.23
CA LEU A 108 -6.05 17.60 -1.34
C LEU A 108 -5.50 19.03 -1.25
N GLU A 109 -5.49 19.68 -0.08
CA GLU A 109 -4.67 20.88 0.16
C GLU A 109 -3.21 20.48 0.51
N PHE A 110 -2.23 21.34 0.17
CA PHE A 110 -0.81 21.03 0.40
C PHE A 110 -0.49 21.06 1.90
N GLY A 111 -0.22 19.89 2.50
CA GLY A 111 0.48 19.84 3.77
C GLY A 111 1.91 20.39 3.61
N ILE A 112 2.37 21.19 4.57
CA ILE A 112 3.71 21.80 4.63
C ILE A 112 4.89 20.81 4.46
N GLU A 113 4.68 19.50 4.66
CA GLU A 113 5.69 18.45 4.40
C GLU A 113 5.77 17.97 2.95
N GLU A 114 4.75 18.24 2.12
CA GLU A 114 4.68 17.81 0.71
C GLU A 114 5.10 18.92 -0.29
N VAL A 115 5.31 20.14 0.20
CA VAL A 115 5.72 21.28 -0.64
C VAL A 115 7.23 21.22 -0.89
N GLY A 116 7.62 20.79 -2.09
CA GLY A 116 8.96 21.01 -2.64
C GLY A 116 9.96 19.84 -2.55
N ALA A 117 9.56 18.68 -2.02
CA ALA A 117 10.42 17.50 -1.98
C ALA A 117 9.89 16.38 -2.88
N TYR A 118 10.76 15.86 -3.76
CA TYR A 118 10.54 14.55 -4.36
C TYR A 118 10.34 13.53 -3.23
N PHE A 119 9.10 13.04 -3.07
CA PHE A 119 8.72 12.09 -2.02
C PHE A 119 8.43 10.72 -2.65
N PRO A 120 9.42 9.80 -2.69
CA PRO A 120 9.20 8.42 -3.10
C PRO A 120 8.19 7.76 -2.16
N HIS A 121 7.19 7.07 -2.70
CA HIS A 121 6.22 6.31 -1.91
C HIS A 121 6.89 5.27 -1.00
N GLY A 122 8.05 4.73 -1.39
CA GLY A 122 8.86 3.87 -0.52
C GLY A 122 9.38 4.57 0.75
N LEU A 123 9.68 5.87 0.69
CA LEU A 123 10.02 6.67 1.87
C LEU A 123 8.76 7.06 2.66
N ALA A 124 7.64 7.36 2.00
CA ALA A 124 6.35 7.60 2.66
C ALA A 124 5.89 6.39 3.50
N SER A 125 5.96 5.19 2.93
CA SER A 125 5.65 3.94 3.65
C SER A 125 6.63 3.67 4.81
N SER A 126 7.83 4.24 4.77
CA SER A 126 8.80 4.11 5.87
C SER A 126 8.52 5.05 7.05
N VAL A 127 7.89 6.22 6.82
CA VAL A 127 7.50 7.15 7.90
C VAL A 127 6.40 6.55 8.78
N PHE A 128 5.45 5.81 8.20
CA PHE A 128 4.43 5.07 8.96
C PHE A 128 5.02 3.99 9.89
N ARG A 129 6.19 3.43 9.58
CA ARG A 129 6.89 2.47 10.47
C ARG A 129 7.53 3.13 11.70
N ARG A 130 7.55 4.46 11.77
CA ARG A 130 8.23 5.22 12.84
C ARG A 130 7.28 5.68 13.94
N LEU A 131 5.97 5.42 13.80
CA LEU A 131 5.01 5.60 14.89
C LEU A 131 5.25 4.49 15.92
N LYS A 132 5.74 4.89 17.09
CA LYS A 132 5.90 4.02 18.25
C LYS A 132 4.50 3.58 18.71
N TRP A 133 4.23 2.28 18.64
CA TRP A 133 3.13 1.64 19.36
C TRP A 133 3.58 1.35 20.80
#